data_AF-A0A0J8Y9H7-F1
#
_entry.id   AF-A0A0J8Y9H7-F1
#
_cell.length_a   1.000
_cell.length_b   1.000
_cell.length_c   1.000
_cell.angle_alpha   90.00
_cell.angle_beta   90.00
_cell.angle_gamma   90.00
#
_symmetry.space_group_name_H-M   'P 1'
#
loop_
_entity.id
_entity.type
_entity.pdbx_description
1 polymer ?
#
loop_
_entity_poly.entity_id
_entity_poly.type
_entity_poly.pdbx_seq_one_letter_code
_entity_poly.pdbx_strand_id
1 'polypeptide(L)' 'MKTDRPRARKENITSIRLDDEAVGQINEILDENPLYTRPHIMRAAILALYQLDPLEREQIIIATAAR' A
#
# COMPACT_ATOMS: atom_id res chain seq x y z
N MET A 1 -38.18 -7.44 -6.38
CA MET A 1 -36.79 -7.66 -6.85
C MET A 1 -35.95 -6.50 -6.32
N LYS A 2 -35.32 -6.65 -5.15
CA LYS A 2 -34.44 -5.60 -4.60
C LYS A 2 -33.12 -5.68 -5.33
N THR A 3 -32.87 -4.79 -6.27
CA THR A 3 -31.51 -4.48 -6.73
C THR A 3 -30.80 -3.73 -5.62
N ASP A 4 -30.35 -4.46 -4.60
CA ASP A 4 -29.33 -3.97 -3.70
C ASP A 4 -28.01 -3.94 -4.47
N ARG A 5 -27.67 -2.78 -5.03
CA ARG A 5 -26.25 -2.40 -5.16
C ARG A 5 -25.96 -1.22 -4.22
N PRO A 6 -25.71 -1.44 -2.91
CA PRO A 6 -25.14 -0.42 -2.03
C PRO A 6 -23.71 -0.85 -1.63
N ARG A 7 -22.64 -0.06 -1.65
CA ARG A 7 -22.37 1.38 -1.75
C ARG A 7 -20.98 1.55 -2.39
N ALA A 8 -20.77 2.51 -3.29
CA ALA A 8 -19.44 3.11 -3.45
C ALA A 8 -19.31 4.18 -2.35
N ARG A 9 -18.61 3.88 -1.25
CA ARG A 9 -18.10 4.89 -0.30
C ARG A 9 -17.24 4.26 0.81
N LYS A 10 -15.93 4.42 0.67
CA LYS A 10 -15.01 5.03 1.65
C LYS A 10 -13.89 5.67 0.81
N GLU A 11 -14.07 6.93 0.45
CA GLU A 11 -13.07 7.69 -0.29
C GLU A 11 -12.12 8.38 0.69
N ASN A 12 -10.85 7.99 0.64
CA ASN A 12 -9.78 8.95 0.81
C ASN A 12 -8.85 8.74 -0.39
N ILE A 13 -8.97 9.62 -1.38
CA ILE A 13 -8.23 9.56 -2.63
C ILE A 13 -7.00 10.44 -2.47
N THR A 14 -5.83 9.82 -2.42
CA THR A 14 -4.55 10.49 -2.21
C THR A 14 -3.63 10.13 -3.38
N SER A 15 -2.92 11.12 -3.90
CA SER A 15 -1.86 10.92 -4.89
C SER A 15 -0.53 10.84 -4.16
N ILE A 16 0.27 9.82 -4.48
CA ILE A 16 1.61 9.60 -3.90
C ILE A 16 2.60 9.56 -5.06
N ARG A 17 3.74 10.23 -4.90
CA ARG A 17 4.86 10.10 -5.82
C ARG A 17 5.75 8.95 -5.35
N LEU A 18 6.06 8.06 -6.27
CA LEU A 18 6.95 6.92 -6.06
C LEU A 18 8.09 7.02 -7.07
N ASP A 19 9.27 6.59 -6.68
CA ASP A 19 10.38 6.38 -7.61
C ASP A 19 10.16 5.10 -8.44
N ASP A 20 11.01 4.91 -9.45
CA ASP A 20 10.92 3.76 -10.37
C ASP A 20 11.18 2.42 -9.66
N GLU A 21 12.00 2.41 -8.60
CA GLU A 21 12.29 1.20 -7.81
C GLU A 21 11.03 0.72 -7.08
N ALA A 22 10.34 1.62 -6.38
CA ALA A 22 9.10 1.33 -5.68
C ALA A 22 7.99 0.91 -6.65
N VAL A 23 7.92 1.53 -7.84
CA VAL A 23 6.98 1.10 -8.89
C VAL A 23 7.31 -0.30 -9.38
N GLY A 24 8.60 -0.63 -9.56
CA GLY A 24 9.06 -1.97 -9.92
C GLY A 24 8.63 -3.02 -8.90
N GLN A 25 8.93 -2.80 -7.62
CA GLN A 25 8.54 -3.69 -6.51
C GLN A 25 7.03 -3.90 -6.43
N ILE A 26 6.23 -2.83 -6.63
CA ILE A 26 4.76 -2.96 -6.68
C ILE A 26 4.33 -3.87 -7.82
N ASN A 27 4.92 -3.73 -9.00
CA ASN A 27 4.55 -4.56 -10.16
C ASN A 27 4.94 -6.03 -9.96
N GLU A 28 6.12 -6.29 -9.41
CA GLU A 28 6.55 -7.66 -9.07
C GLU A 28 5.55 -8.34 -8.11
N ILE A 29 5.13 -7.65 -7.05
CA ILE A 29 4.13 -8.18 -6.11
C ILE A 29 2.77 -8.41 -6.79
N LEU A 30 2.37 -7.56 -7.74
CA LEU A 30 1.13 -7.76 -8.49
C LEU A 30 1.22 -8.98 -9.41
N ASP A 31 2.39 -9.25 -9.99
CA ASP A 31 2.62 -10.40 -10.86
C ASP A 31 2.62 -11.73 -10.09
N GLU A 32 2.99 -11.72 -8.80
CA GLU A 32 2.95 -12.90 -7.93
C GLU A 32 1.51 -13.42 -7.69
N ASN A 33 0.51 -12.53 -7.65
CA ASN A 33 -0.86 -12.92 -7.37
C ASN A 33 -1.90 -12.02 -8.09
N PRO A 34 -2.69 -12.58 -9.02
CA PRO A 34 -3.66 -11.80 -9.81
C PRO A 34 -4.83 -11.23 -8.99
N LEU A 35 -5.00 -11.62 -7.72
CA LEU A 35 -5.99 -11.05 -6.82
C LEU A 35 -5.48 -9.81 -6.06
N TYR A 36 -4.18 -9.52 -6.15
CA TYR A 36 -3.62 -8.33 -5.53
C TYR A 36 -3.97 -7.08 -6.32
N THR A 37 -4.08 -5.97 -5.59
CA THR A 37 -4.32 -4.66 -6.15
C THR A 37 -3.36 -3.69 -5.48
N ARG A 38 -2.99 -2.59 -6.14
CA ARG A 38 -2.14 -1.56 -5.52
C ARG A 38 -2.65 -1.10 -4.15
N PRO A 39 -3.96 -0.88 -3.94
CA PRO A 39 -4.49 -0.61 -2.60
C PRO A 39 -4.30 -1.73 -1.58
N HIS A 40 -4.32 -3.01 -1.98
CA HIS A 40 -3.99 -4.13 -1.08
C HIS A 40 -2.54 -4.00 -0.61
N ILE A 41 -1.61 -3.78 -1.54
CA ILE A 41 -0.17 -3.64 -1.26
C ILE A 41 0.09 -2.45 -0.33
N MET A 42 -0.47 -1.28 -0.62
CA MET A 42 -0.26 -0.09 0.22
C MET A 42 -0.82 -0.28 1.64
N ARG A 43 -1.98 -0.92 1.79
CA ARG A 43 -2.54 -1.22 3.11
C ARG A 43 -1.71 -2.24 3.87
N ALA A 44 -1.19 -3.25 3.18
CA ALA A 44 -0.29 -4.24 3.76
C ALA A 44 1.02 -3.61 4.24
N ALA A 45 1.62 -2.72 3.45
CA ALA A 45 2.84 -1.99 3.82
C ALA A 45 2.63 -1.12 5.08
N ILE A 46 1.52 -0.37 5.14
CA ILE A 46 1.17 0.43 6.32
C ILE A 46 0.97 -0.46 7.54
N LEU A 47 0.25 -1.57 7.40
CA LEU A 47 0.02 -2.51 8.49
C LEU A 47 1.33 -3.13 8.98
N ALA A 48 2.21 -3.53 8.07
CA ALA A 48 3.52 -4.08 8.40
C ALA A 48 4.36 -3.07 9.20
N LEU A 49 4.46 -1.82 8.73
CA LEU A 49 5.15 -0.75 9.48
C LEU A 49 4.52 -0.51 10.85
N TYR A 50 3.19 -0.54 10.96
CA TYR A 50 2.48 -0.32 12.22
C TYR A 50 2.76 -1.42 13.26
N GLN A 51 3.00 -2.65 12.82
CA GLN A 51 3.27 -3.81 13.68
C GLN A 51 4.71 -3.84 14.24
N LEU A 52 5.65 -3.09 13.66
CA LEU A 52 7.03 -3.01 14.13
C LEU A 52 7.13 -2.21 15.44
N ASP A 53 8.23 -2.44 16.17
CA ASP A 53 8.63 -1.58 17.27
C ASP A 53 8.82 -0.13 16.77
N PRO A 54 8.45 0.91 17.56
CA PRO A 54 8.55 2.29 17.10
C PRO A 54 9.94 2.70 16.62
N LEU A 55 11.01 2.20 17.26
CA LEU A 55 12.38 2.54 16.87
C LEU A 55 12.74 1.89 15.52
N GLU A 56 12.38 0.63 15.32
CA GLU A 56 12.61 -0.08 14.06
C GLU A 56 11.82 0.56 12.91
N ARG A 57 10.54 0.90 13.16
CA ARG A 57 9.71 1.63 12.20
C ARG A 57 10.36 2.96 11.80
N GLU A 58 10.87 3.72 12.76
CA GLU A 58 11.55 4.99 12.50
C GLU A 58 12.81 4.81 11.64
N GLN A 59 13.65 3.83 11.97
CA GLN A 59 14.87 3.52 11.22
C GLN A 59 14.56 3.18 9.76
N ILE A 60 13.53 2.37 9.50
CA ILE A 60 13.11 2.00 8.14
C ILE A 60 12.61 3.23 7.37
N ILE A 61 11.81 4.09 8.00
CA ILE A 61 11.30 5.32 7.36
C ILE A 61 12.45 6.26 6.97
N ILE A 62 13.41 6.48 7.88
CA ILE A 62 14.59 7.32 7.61
C ILE A 62 15.43 6.73 6.47
N ALA A 63 15.70 5.42 6.52
CA ALA A 63 16.46 4.74 5.48
C ALA A 63 15.78 4.82 4.10
N THR A 64 14.46 4.83 4.07
CA THR A 64 13.67 4.98 2.84
C THR A 64 13.68 6.42 2.33
N ALA A 65 13.57 7.41 3.22
CA ALA A 65 13.58 8.83 2.86
C ALA A 65 14.94 9.34 2.35
N ALA A 66 16.01 8.60 2.62
CA ALA A 66 17.37 8.92 2.17
C ALA A 66 17.73 8.33 0.79
N ARG A 67 16.82 7.57 0.18
CA ARG A 67 16.95 7.04 -1.19
C ARG A 67 16.43 8.07 -2.19
#